data_AF-A0A7X8D261-F1
#
_entry.id   AF-A0A7X8D261-F1
#
_cell.length_a   1.000
_cell.length_b   1.000
_cell.length_c   1.000
_cell.angle_alpha   90.00
_cell.angle_beta   90.00
_cell.angle_gamma   90.00
#
_symmetry.space_group_name_H-M   'P 1'
#
loop_
_entity.id
_entity.type
_entity.pdbx_description
1 polymer ?
#
loop_
_entity_poly.entity_id
_entity_poly.type
_entity_poly.pdbx_seq_one_letter_code
_entity_poly.pdbx_strand_id
1 'polypeptide(L)'
;MILKKYFIEGEILKENKLIADVSTVTTMIKIYCKGNHGREELCVECLELAQYAEKRVKNCKFGHKKPVCAKCTVHCYKPEMREKIIQVMRYSGPKMIKHPVMLLRHVKDKLIY
;
A
#
# COMPACT_ATOMS: atom_id res chain seq x y z
N MET A 1 13.86 -15.76 28.69
CA MET A 1 14.07 -15.96 27.24
C MET A 1 12.79 -15.94 26.42
N ILE A 2 11.66 -16.44 26.93
CA ILE A 2 10.37 -16.48 26.22
C ILE A 2 9.81 -15.07 25.91
N LEU A 3 9.87 -14.12 26.85
CA LEU A 3 9.39 -12.74 26.64
C LEU A 3 10.17 -11.98 25.54
N LYS A 4 11.48 -12.20 25.41
CA LYS A 4 12.29 -11.61 24.32
C LYS A 4 11.88 -12.17 22.95
N LYS A 5 11.53 -13.46 22.87
CA LYS A 5 11.06 -14.10 21.64
C LYS A 5 9.71 -13.52 21.19
N TYR A 6 8.74 -13.39 22.10
CA TYR A 6 7.44 -12.77 21.79
C TYR A 6 7.56 -11.29 21.41
N PHE A 7 8.48 -10.56 22.05
CA PHE A 7 8.77 -9.18 21.68
C PHE A 7 9.33 -9.08 20.25
N ILE A 8 10.33 -9.90 19.91
CA ILE A 8 10.93 -9.95 18.57
C ILE A 8 9.92 -10.39 17.50
N GLU A 9 9.12 -11.44 17.75
CA GLU A 9 8.06 -11.87 16.85
C GLU A 9 7.02 -10.76 16.64
N GLY A 10 6.67 -10.04 17.70
CA GLY A 10 5.80 -8.88 17.65
C GLY A 10 6.37 -7.72 16.81
N GLU A 11 7.68 -7.49 16.80
CA GLU A 11 8.32 -6.47 15.94
C GLU A 11 8.41 -6.91 14.48
N ILE A 12 8.75 -8.18 14.22
CA ILE A 12 8.77 -8.77 12.87
C ILE A 12 7.38 -8.67 12.21
N LEU A 13 6.31 -8.97 12.94
CA LEU A 13 4.94 -8.86 12.44
C LEU A 13 4.55 -7.41 12.09
N LYS A 14 5.09 -6.42 12.80
CA LYS A 14 4.85 -4.99 12.53
C LYS A 14 5.55 -4.52 11.26
N GLU A 15 6.82 -4.91 11.10
CA GLU A 15 7.62 -4.64 9.88
C GLU A 15 6.92 -5.21 8.64
N ASN A 16 6.43 -6.46 8.76
CA ASN A 16 5.73 -7.17 7.69
C ASN A 16 4.46 -6.47 7.19
N LYS A 17 3.74 -5.74 8.06
CA LYS A 17 2.55 -4.98 7.64
C LYS A 17 2.92 -3.78 6.77
N LEU A 18 3.92 -3.00 7.18
CA LEU A 18 4.35 -1.83 6.41
C LEU A 18 4.95 -2.25 5.06
N ILE A 19 5.72 -3.33 5.03
CA ILE A 19 6.23 -3.93 3.79
C ILE A 19 5.07 -4.37 2.89
N ALA A 20 4.04 -5.02 3.46
CA ALA A 20 2.86 -5.42 2.69
C ALA A 20 2.12 -4.20 2.10
N ASP A 21 1.91 -3.13 2.87
CA ASP A 21 1.27 -1.90 2.41
C ASP A 21 2.05 -1.26 1.24
N VAL A 22 3.39 -1.19 1.34
CA VAL A 22 4.28 -0.70 0.27
C VAL A 22 4.17 -1.59 -0.98
N SER A 23 4.19 -2.90 -0.81
CA SER A 23 4.08 -3.85 -1.91
C SER A 23 2.72 -3.75 -2.61
N THR A 24 1.64 -3.63 -1.85
CA THR A 24 0.28 -3.45 -2.38
C THR A 24 0.19 -2.16 -3.20
N VAL A 25 0.59 -1.01 -2.65
CA VAL A 25 0.47 0.26 -3.38
C VAL A 25 1.36 0.28 -4.63
N THR A 26 2.56 -0.28 -4.56
CA THR A 26 3.46 -0.39 -5.72
C THR A 26 2.86 -1.27 -6.81
N THR A 27 2.23 -2.38 -6.44
CA THR A 27 1.53 -3.26 -7.39
C THR A 27 0.37 -2.54 -8.06
N MET A 28 -0.41 -1.78 -7.29
CA MET A 28 -1.50 -0.97 -7.84
C MET A 28 -0.98 0.07 -8.85
N ILE A 29 0.16 0.71 -8.57
CA ILE A 29 0.80 1.67 -9.48
C ILE A 29 1.29 0.98 -10.75
N LYS A 30 1.87 -0.23 -10.67
CA LYS A 30 2.28 -1.02 -11.84
C LYS A 30 1.09 -1.36 -12.74
N ILE A 31 -0.02 -1.82 -12.15
CA ILE A 31 -1.25 -2.12 -12.90
C ILE A 31 -1.77 -0.87 -13.63
N TYR A 32 -1.74 0.28 -12.96
CA TYR A 32 -2.13 1.56 -13.55
C TYR A 32 -1.21 1.95 -14.71
N CYS A 33 0.11 1.94 -14.49
CA CYS A 33 1.09 2.31 -15.49
C CYS A 33 0.98 1.43 -16.75
N LYS A 34 0.83 0.12 -16.57
CA LYS A 34 0.65 -0.80 -17.69
C LYS A 34 -0.65 -0.52 -18.46
N GLY A 35 -1.75 -0.29 -17.75
CA GLY A 35 -3.06 -0.07 -18.37
C GLY A 35 -3.26 1.30 -19.02
N ASN A 36 -2.69 2.35 -18.42
CA ASN A 36 -2.91 3.74 -18.83
C ASN A 36 -1.76 4.30 -19.66
N HIS A 37 -0.53 3.84 -19.44
CA HIS A 37 0.66 4.34 -20.15
C HIS A 37 1.29 3.30 -21.09
N GLY A 38 0.78 2.06 -21.10
CA GLY A 38 1.25 1.01 -22.02
C GLY A 38 2.69 0.55 -21.78
N ARG A 39 3.21 0.70 -20.56
CA ARG A 39 4.59 0.33 -20.18
C ARG A 39 4.58 -0.92 -19.31
N GLU A 40 5.47 -1.87 -19.61
CA GLU A 40 5.69 -3.05 -18.74
C GLU A 40 6.41 -2.67 -17.44
N GLU A 41 7.34 -1.71 -17.52
CA GLU A 41 8.00 -1.10 -16.37
C GLU A 41 7.36 0.22 -15.98
N LEU A 42 7.63 0.68 -14.75
CA LEU A 42 7.12 1.98 -14.30
C LEU A 42 7.74 3.10 -15.14
N CYS A 43 6.90 3.96 -15.71
CA CYS A 43 7.37 5.23 -16.26
C CYS A 43 7.88 6.14 -15.13
N VAL A 44 8.61 7.20 -15.48
CA VAL A 44 9.21 8.15 -14.52
C VAL A 44 8.18 8.67 -13.52
N GLU A 45 7.02 9.12 -14.00
CA GLU A 45 5.95 9.62 -13.13
C GLU A 45 5.42 8.57 -12.14
N CYS A 46 5.19 7.34 -12.63
CA CYS A 46 4.68 6.27 -11.77
C CYS A 46 5.75 5.78 -10.78
N LEU A 47 7.02 5.83 -11.15
CA LEU A 47 8.14 5.53 -10.26
C LEU A 47 8.24 6.57 -9.14
N GLU A 48 8.15 7.86 -9.47
CA GLU A 48 8.12 8.95 -8.49
C GLU A 48 6.95 8.80 -7.51
N LEU A 49 5.75 8.47 -8.02
CA LEU A 49 4.59 8.22 -7.19
C LEU A 49 4.79 7.03 -6.24
N ALA A 50 5.41 5.95 -6.72
CA ALA A 50 5.70 4.76 -5.92
C ALA A 50 6.70 5.06 -4.80
N GLN A 51 7.81 5.74 -5.12
CA GLN A 51 8.81 6.16 -4.13
C GLN A 51 8.22 7.14 -3.11
N TYR A 52 7.36 8.06 -3.56
CA TYR A 52 6.65 8.96 -2.66
C TYR A 52 5.73 8.20 -1.70
N ALA A 53 4.92 7.27 -2.22
CA ALA A 53 4.03 6.46 -1.41
C ALA A 53 4.79 5.61 -0.39
N GLU A 54 5.87 4.96 -0.79
CA GLU A 54 6.76 4.20 0.09
C GLU A 54 7.28 5.08 1.23
N LYS A 55 7.77 6.27 0.91
CA LYS A 55 8.25 7.23 1.92
C LYS A 55 7.14 7.62 2.90
N ARG A 56 5.89 7.81 2.45
CA ARG A 56 4.77 8.12 3.35
C ARG A 56 4.36 6.95 4.23
N VAL A 57 4.43 5.71 3.73
CA VAL A 57 4.12 4.51 4.52
C VAL A 57 5.19 4.28 5.59
N LYS A 58 6.48 4.33 5.23
CA LYS A 58 7.60 4.16 6.18
C LYS A 58 7.61 5.20 7.28
N ASN A 59 7.25 6.45 6.95
CA ASN A 59 7.21 7.57 7.91
C ASN A 59 5.80 7.82 8.47
N CYS A 60 4.91 6.82 8.43
CA CYS A 60 3.56 6.99 8.95
C CYS A 60 3.58 7.16 10.47
N LYS A 61 2.99 8.24 10.98
CA LYS A 61 2.90 8.50 12.43
C LYS A 61 2.15 7.41 13.21
N PHE A 62 1.28 6.66 12.55
CA PHE A 62 0.55 5.55 13.15
C PHE A 62 1.30 4.21 13.05
N GLY A 63 2.39 4.15 12.27
CA GLY A 63 3.17 2.95 12.02
C GLY A 63 2.30 1.76 11.63
N HIS A 64 2.57 0.60 12.22
CA HIS A 64 1.81 -0.63 12.02
C HIS A 64 0.34 -0.54 12.47
N LYS A 65 -0.04 0.41 13.34
CA LYS A 65 -1.44 0.61 13.76
C LYS A 65 -2.22 1.50 12.80
N LYS A 66 -1.61 1.94 11.69
CA LYS A 66 -2.30 2.77 10.68
C LYS A 66 -3.56 2.09 10.16
N PRO A 67 -4.64 2.86 9.92
CA PRO A 67 -5.73 2.41 9.07
C PRO A 67 -5.26 2.35 7.61
N VAL A 68 -6.12 1.79 6.76
CA VAL A 68 -5.99 1.92 5.30
C VAL A 68 -5.98 3.40 4.92
N CYS A 69 -5.15 3.79 3.93
CA CYS A 69 -4.96 5.19 3.58
C CYS A 69 -6.27 5.91 3.21
N ALA A 70 -7.24 5.20 2.61
CA ALA A 70 -8.55 5.73 2.26
C ALA A 70 -9.41 6.13 3.48
N LYS A 71 -9.21 5.48 4.64
CA LYS A 71 -9.92 5.77 5.91
C LYS A 71 -9.02 6.53 6.90
N CYS A 72 -7.89 7.06 6.43
CA CYS A 72 -6.93 7.75 7.29
C CYS A 72 -7.46 9.13 7.69
N THR A 73 -7.38 9.45 8.99
CA THR A 73 -7.84 10.73 9.54
C THR A 73 -6.86 11.88 9.34
N VAL A 74 -5.68 11.63 8.73
CA VAL A 74 -4.69 12.67 8.43
C VAL A 74 -4.38 12.79 6.96
N HIS A 75 -4.16 14.03 6.53
CA HIS A 75 -3.72 14.37 5.20
C HIS A 75 -2.19 14.37 5.14
N CYS A 76 -1.63 13.18 4.89
CA CYS A 76 -0.20 13.05 4.70
C CYS A 76 0.23 13.24 3.23
N TYR A 77 -0.64 13.05 2.25
CA TYR A 77 -0.25 13.28 0.85
C TYR A 77 -0.30 14.77 0.49
N LYS A 78 0.69 15.24 -0.27
CA LYS A 78 0.59 16.52 -0.99
C LYS A 78 -0.62 16.46 -1.94
N PRO A 79 -1.36 17.56 -2.16
CA PRO A 79 -2.58 17.56 -2.97
C PRO A 79 -2.41 16.89 -4.35
N GLU A 80 -1.38 17.28 -5.10
CA GLU A 80 -1.07 16.71 -6.42
C GLU A 80 -0.83 15.19 -6.37
N MET A 81 0.03 14.74 -5.43
CA MET A 81 0.31 13.31 -5.25
C MET A 81 -0.93 12.54 -4.77
N ARG A 82 -1.81 13.19 -4.01
CA ARG A 82 -3.07 12.60 -3.53
C ARG A 82 -4.01 12.33 -4.70
N GLU A 83 -4.11 13.26 -5.64
CA GLU A 83 -4.94 13.08 -6.84
C GLU A 83 -4.43 11.91 -7.68
N LYS A 84 -3.12 11.87 -7.96
CA LYS A 84 -2.48 10.77 -8.69
C LYS A 84 -2.75 9.41 -8.03
N ILE A 85 -2.53 9.31 -6.70
CA ILE A 85 -2.74 8.02 -6.02
C ILE A 85 -4.21 7.62 -5.96
N ILE A 86 -5.15 8.57 -5.90
CA ILE A 86 -6.59 8.29 -5.97
C ILE A 86 -6.96 7.71 -7.34
N GLN A 87 -6.41 8.26 -8.43
CA GLN A 87 -6.63 7.71 -9.78
C GLN A 87 -6.12 6.28 -9.88
N VAL A 88 -4.89 6.03 -9.41
CA VAL A 88 -4.31 4.68 -9.32
C VAL A 88 -5.21 3.75 -8.51
N MET A 89 -5.64 4.17 -7.31
CA MET A 89 -6.47 3.34 -6.45
C MET A 89 -7.81 2.98 -7.09
N ARG A 90 -8.48 3.96 -7.74
CA ARG A 90 -9.75 3.75 -8.44
C ARG A 90 -9.62 2.80 -9.62
N TYR A 91 -8.55 2.95 -10.42
CA TYR A 91 -8.33 2.11 -11.59
C TYR A 91 -7.90 0.69 -11.23
N SER A 92 -6.95 0.56 -10.30
CA SER A 92 -6.29 -0.70 -9.98
C SER A 92 -7.07 -1.50 -8.93
N GLY A 93 -7.81 -0.86 -8.02
CA GLY A 93 -8.56 -1.52 -6.95
C GLY A 93 -9.44 -2.69 -7.41
N PRO A 94 -10.33 -2.51 -8.41
CA PRO A 94 -11.12 -3.62 -8.96
C PRO A 94 -10.28 -4.70 -9.65
N LYS A 95 -9.14 -4.32 -10.25
CA LYS A 95 -8.24 -5.24 -10.96
C LYS A 95 -7.42 -6.12 -10.01
N MET A 96 -7.19 -5.66 -8.78
CA MET A 96 -6.53 -6.44 -7.73
C MET A 96 -7.33 -7.69 -7.32
N ILE A 97 -8.66 -7.69 -7.48
CA ILE A 97 -9.55 -8.81 -7.14
C ILE A 97 -9.28 -10.03 -8.06
N LYS A 98 -8.67 -9.83 -9.23
CA LYS A 98 -8.30 -10.90 -10.17
C LYS A 98 -7.01 -11.65 -9.80
N HIS A 99 -6.30 -11.26 -8.73
CA HIS A 99 -5.13 -11.97 -8.23
C HIS A 99 -5.50 -12.86 -7.01
N PRO A 100 -5.56 -14.20 -7.16
CA PRO A 100 -6.09 -15.11 -6.13
C PRO A 100 -5.31 -15.08 -4.80
N VAL A 101 -4.00 -14.80 -4.82
CA VAL A 101 -3.17 -14.75 -3.60
C VAL A 101 -3.36 -13.46 -2.79
N MET A 102 -3.69 -12.33 -3.44
CA MET A 102 -3.97 -11.07 -2.72
C MET A 102 -5.39 -11.01 -2.15
N LEU A 103 -6.35 -11.71 -2.78
CA LEU A 103 -7.73 -11.81 -2.30
C LEU A 103 -7.77 -12.39 -0.89
N LEU A 104 -7.01 -13.46 -0.60
CA LEU A 104 -6.97 -14.07 0.74
C LEU A 104 -6.41 -13.14 1.83
N ARG A 105 -5.44 -12.27 1.51
CA ARG A 105 -4.90 -11.28 2.47
C ARG A 105 -5.85 -10.09 2.68
N HIS A 106 -6.61 -9.69 1.66
CA HIS A 106 -7.55 -8.57 1.76
C HIS A 106 -8.94 -8.97 2.29
N VAL A 107 -9.36 -10.23 2.17
CA VAL A 107 -10.67 -10.68 2.71
C VAL A 107 -10.72 -10.58 4.25
N LYS A 108 -9.59 -10.79 4.95
CA LYS A 108 -9.54 -10.58 6.41
C LYS A 108 -9.78 -9.13 6.83
N ASP A 109 -9.42 -8.16 5.99
CA ASP A 109 -9.63 -6.73 6.24
C ASP A 109 -10.90 -6.17 5.56
N LYS A 110 -11.58 -6.95 4.70
CA LYS A 110 -12.75 -6.53 3.90
C LYS A 110 -14.09 -7.10 4.37
N LEU A 111 -14.14 -7.90 5.44
CA LEU A 111 -15.40 -8.32 6.08
C LEU A 111 -15.79 -7.45 7.30
N ILE A 112 -15.14 -6.31 7.49
CA ILE A 112 -15.56 -5.26 8.42
C ILE A 112 -15.42 -3.91 7.68
N TYR A 113 -16.55 -3.38 7.18
CA TYR A 113 -16.75 -2.12 6.42
C TYR A 113 -16.42 -2.09 4.93
#